data_AF-A0A843E271-F1
#
_entry.id   AF-A0A843E271-F1
#
_cell.length_a   1.000
_cell.length_b   1.000
_cell.length_c   1.000
_cell.angle_alpha   90.00
_cell.angle_beta   90.00
_cell.angle_gamma   90.00
#
_symmetry.space_group_name_H-M   'P 1'
#
loop_
_entity.id
_entity.type
_entity.pdbx_description
1 polymer ?
#
loop_
_entity_poly.entity_id
_entity_poly.type
_entity_poly.pdbx_seq_one_letter_code
_entity_poly.pdbx_strand_id
1 'polypeptide(L)'
;SYLLVTPDTTQWFVRKGPLPEDDNETEDSFYELTADGVNIQDYSDIGMALAGMVDDDYIHRLFVDPSTLNYDLYGILKENTLQDNVKTGKSPVALRKAVKNEVEIAGMKEAHLEDGLAMERFLFWLEKMVQAGEPLNEYECSVKLYEFRSEIEGFRGESFETISAYGPNAALPHYVTPEEDSAELFANGLYLCDSGGQYLFGTTDITRTVPLGPCTPLEKEDYTLVLKGHIALAKAVFPKGTAGCQLDALARAPLWNTKRNFGHGTGHGVGFYLNVHEGPQDIRQNFNKQALLPGMITSDEPGIYREGRHGVRHENLVLCVDAGENDFGRWLRFEPLTLCHFDTSILVRDLLDASEIKWLNDYNELVFRTLSPRLPGDIASWLRQKTLQV
;
A
#
# COMPACT_ATOMS: atom_id res chain seq x y z
N SER A 1 -5.35 18.94 10.28
CA SER A 1 -6.36 19.99 10.06
C SER A 1 -7.71 19.50 10.53
N TYR A 2 -8.72 20.37 10.60
CA TYR A 2 -10.12 20.01 10.80
C TYR A 2 -10.97 20.64 9.70
N LEU A 3 -12.01 19.96 9.25
CA LEU A 3 -12.96 20.49 8.28
C LEU A 3 -14.36 20.46 8.88
N LEU A 4 -15.02 21.60 8.85
CA LEU A 4 -16.38 21.76 9.33
C LEU A 4 -17.25 22.18 8.15
N VAL A 5 -18.29 21.39 7.88
CA VAL A 5 -19.19 21.60 6.74
C VAL A 5 -20.61 21.77 7.26
N THR A 6 -21.20 22.90 6.91
CA THR A 6 -22.61 23.24 7.17
C THR A 6 -23.36 23.32 5.85
N PRO A 7 -24.70 23.50 5.83
CA PRO A 7 -25.42 23.71 4.58
C PRO A 7 -24.94 24.92 3.76
N ASP A 8 -24.44 25.96 4.42
CA ASP A 8 -24.10 27.24 3.78
C ASP A 8 -22.60 27.55 3.73
N THR A 9 -21.78 26.91 4.57
CA THR A 9 -20.36 27.24 4.70
C THR A 9 -19.47 26.01 4.88
N THR A 10 -18.25 26.14 4.38
CA THR A 10 -17.14 25.21 4.65
C THR A 10 -16.03 25.96 5.38
N GLN A 11 -15.63 25.50 6.56
CA GLN A 11 -14.54 26.08 7.35
C GLN A 11 -13.42 25.05 7.49
N TRP A 12 -12.21 25.42 7.09
CA TRP A 12 -11.03 24.55 7.12
C TRP A 12 -9.96 25.10 8.05
N PHE A 13 -9.73 24.41 9.17
CA PHE A 13 -8.79 24.77 10.22
C PHE A 13 -7.45 24.07 9.95
N VAL A 14 -6.49 24.79 9.39
CA VAL A 14 -5.23 24.20 8.88
C VAL A 14 -3.98 25.00 9.21
N ARG A 15 -4.06 26.32 9.34
CA ARG A 15 -2.87 27.16 9.54
C ARG A 15 -2.30 26.96 10.94
N LYS A 16 -1.03 26.53 11.03
CA LYS A 16 -0.31 26.35 12.31
C LYS A 16 0.79 27.40 12.53
N GLY A 17 1.04 28.26 11.55
CA GLY A 17 2.11 29.25 11.52
C GLY A 17 2.16 29.96 10.16
N PRO A 18 3.09 30.91 9.97
CA PRO A 18 3.35 31.49 8.65
C PRO A 18 3.79 30.41 7.67
N LEU A 19 3.43 30.56 6.40
CA LEU A 19 3.98 29.71 5.34
C LEU A 19 5.48 29.99 5.19
N PRO A 20 6.29 28.97 4.84
CA PRO A 20 7.69 29.19 4.47
C PRO A 20 7.80 30.24 3.36
N GLU A 21 8.85 31.07 3.40
CA GLU A 21 9.21 31.88 2.23
C GLU A 21 9.51 30.90 1.08
N ASP A 22 8.76 31.01 -0.03
CA ASP A 22 8.86 30.21 -1.28
C ASP A 22 7.96 28.95 -1.43
N ASP A 23 6.89 28.77 -0.63
CA ASP A 23 5.90 27.69 -0.83
C ASP A 23 4.71 28.12 -1.72
N ASN A 24 5.00 28.39 -2.99
CA ASN A 24 3.98 28.89 -3.94
C ASN A 24 2.85 27.87 -4.21
N GLU A 25 3.14 26.56 -4.22
CA GLU A 25 2.11 25.52 -4.44
C GLU A 25 1.04 25.57 -3.32
N THR A 26 1.46 25.72 -2.07
CA THR A 26 0.52 25.84 -0.94
C THR A 26 -0.23 27.17 -0.96
N GLU A 27 0.43 28.27 -1.32
CA GLU A 27 -0.22 29.57 -1.47
C GLU A 27 -1.30 29.56 -2.55
N ASP A 28 -0.97 29.03 -3.73
CA ASP A 28 -1.90 28.88 -4.85
C ASP A 28 -3.09 28.00 -4.45
N SER A 29 -2.85 26.88 -3.76
CA SER A 29 -3.90 26.00 -3.24
C SER A 29 -4.84 26.73 -2.26
N PHE A 30 -4.29 27.57 -1.38
CA PHE A 30 -5.12 28.39 -0.48
C PHE A 30 -5.92 29.46 -1.21
N TYR A 31 -5.36 30.06 -2.26
CA TYR A 31 -6.07 31.03 -3.09
C TYR A 31 -7.26 30.37 -3.81
N GLU A 32 -7.02 29.24 -4.46
CA GLU A 32 -8.06 28.47 -5.17
C GLU A 32 -9.18 28.06 -4.21
N LEU A 33 -8.85 27.47 -3.07
CA LEU A 33 -9.85 27.05 -2.08
C LEU A 33 -10.67 28.23 -1.53
N THR A 34 -10.02 29.38 -1.32
CA THR A 34 -10.72 30.59 -0.88
C THR A 34 -11.66 31.11 -1.96
N ALA A 35 -11.24 31.07 -3.23
CA ALA A 35 -12.08 31.44 -4.37
C ALA A 35 -13.30 30.51 -4.52
N ASP A 36 -13.16 29.24 -4.16
CA ASP A 36 -14.24 28.25 -4.09
C ASP A 36 -15.13 28.37 -2.83
N GLY A 37 -14.89 29.38 -1.99
CA GLY A 37 -15.71 29.67 -0.81
C GLY A 37 -15.34 28.85 0.44
N VAL A 38 -14.16 28.22 0.47
CA VAL A 38 -13.63 27.58 1.68
C VAL A 38 -13.03 28.65 2.60
N ASN A 39 -13.59 28.77 3.80
CA ASN A 39 -13.10 29.68 4.82
C ASN A 39 -11.91 29.06 5.54
N ILE A 40 -10.69 29.47 5.18
CA ILE A 40 -9.45 29.00 5.81
C ILE A 40 -9.28 29.69 7.17
N GLN A 41 -9.08 28.89 8.22
CA GLN A 41 -8.97 29.33 9.61
C GLN A 41 -7.66 28.85 10.25
N ASP A 42 -7.26 29.52 11.33
CA ASP A 42 -6.17 29.05 12.19
C ASP A 42 -6.54 27.73 12.88
N TYR A 43 -5.58 26.81 12.92
CA TYR A 43 -5.78 25.46 13.45
C TYR A 43 -6.25 25.47 14.91
N SER A 44 -5.82 26.46 15.70
CA SER A 44 -6.19 26.64 17.10
C SER A 44 -7.65 26.99 17.32
N ASP A 45 -8.34 27.52 16.31
CA ASP A 45 -9.64 28.16 16.48
C ASP A 45 -10.81 27.17 16.43
N ILE A 46 -10.52 25.90 16.08
CA ILE A 46 -11.53 24.83 16.00
C ILE A 46 -12.32 24.66 17.31
N GLY A 47 -11.66 24.81 18.47
CA GLY A 47 -12.33 24.67 19.76
C GLY A 47 -13.38 25.76 19.99
N MET A 48 -13.04 27.01 19.65
CA MET A 48 -13.95 28.14 19.73
C MET A 48 -15.10 28.00 18.72
N ALA A 49 -14.79 27.59 17.49
CA ALA A 49 -15.79 27.37 16.46
C ALA A 49 -16.81 26.30 16.87
N LEU A 50 -16.36 25.17 17.43
CA LEU A 50 -17.26 24.10 17.88
C LEU A 50 -18.11 24.49 19.08
N ALA A 51 -17.57 25.26 20.03
CA ALA A 51 -18.29 25.67 21.24
C ALA A 51 -19.54 26.51 20.94
N GLY A 52 -19.47 27.37 19.92
CA GLY A 52 -20.57 28.24 19.50
C GLY A 52 -21.41 27.69 18.35
N MET A 53 -21.17 26.44 17.92
CA MET A 53 -21.70 25.97 16.66
C MET A 53 -23.16 25.54 16.73
N VAL A 54 -23.59 24.96 17.86
CA VAL A 54 -24.98 24.54 18.03
C VAL A 54 -25.78 25.66 18.65
N ASP A 55 -26.85 26.05 17.98
CA ASP A 55 -27.79 27.07 18.46
C ASP A 55 -29.26 26.63 18.27
N ASP A 56 -30.15 27.40 18.87
CA ASP A 56 -31.59 27.17 18.83
C ASP A 56 -32.26 27.68 17.54
N ASP A 57 -31.50 28.33 16.64
CA ASP A 57 -32.05 29.08 15.49
C ASP A 57 -31.68 28.49 14.13
N TYR A 58 -30.52 27.84 13.99
CA TYR A 58 -29.99 27.39 12.70
C TYR A 58 -29.31 26.01 12.75
N ILE A 59 -28.22 25.83 13.49
CA ILE A 59 -27.52 24.53 13.57
C ILE A 59 -27.96 23.80 14.83
N HIS A 60 -29.01 23.00 14.70
CA HIS A 60 -29.52 22.25 15.85
C HIS A 60 -28.76 20.95 16.13
N ARG A 61 -28.03 20.40 15.16
CA ARG A 61 -27.36 19.10 15.29
C ARG A 61 -26.00 19.04 14.59
N LEU A 62 -25.07 18.32 15.20
CA LEU A 62 -23.74 18.03 14.65
C LEU A 62 -23.57 16.54 14.40
N PHE A 63 -22.88 16.19 13.32
CA PHE A 63 -22.49 14.82 13.04
C PHE A 63 -20.97 14.67 13.21
N VAL A 64 -20.54 13.73 14.05
CA VAL A 64 -19.12 13.50 14.34
C VAL A 64 -18.76 12.03 14.22
N ASP A 65 -17.54 11.78 13.75
CA ASP A 65 -16.95 10.45 13.78
C ASP A 65 -16.17 10.23 15.07
N PRO A 66 -16.67 9.42 16.01
CA PRO A 66 -15.99 9.19 17.29
C PRO A 66 -14.67 8.42 17.13
N SER A 67 -14.40 7.82 15.97
CA SER A 67 -13.13 7.11 15.73
C SER A 67 -11.97 8.05 15.42
N THR A 68 -12.24 9.29 15.00
CA THR A 68 -11.23 10.30 14.66
C THR A 68 -11.35 11.57 15.49
N LEU A 69 -12.43 11.74 16.25
CA LEU A 69 -12.62 12.85 17.18
C LEU A 69 -11.75 12.65 18.42
N ASN A 70 -10.82 13.58 18.67
CA ASN A 70 -10.00 13.56 19.88
C ASN A 70 -10.83 13.91 21.13
N TYR A 71 -10.30 13.57 22.30
CA TYR A 71 -11.00 13.74 23.57
C TYR A 71 -11.24 15.21 23.95
N ASP A 72 -10.33 16.12 23.60
CA ASP A 72 -10.44 17.54 23.94
C ASP A 72 -11.63 18.20 23.22
N LEU A 73 -11.75 17.97 21.90
CA LEU A 73 -12.88 18.47 21.11
C LEU A 73 -14.19 17.81 21.52
N TYR A 74 -14.16 16.53 21.88
CA TYR A 74 -15.32 15.85 22.47
C TYR A 74 -15.75 16.50 23.80
N GLY A 75 -14.79 16.88 24.65
CA GLY A 75 -15.04 17.61 25.90
C GLY A 75 -15.77 18.94 25.65
N ILE A 76 -15.28 19.73 24.67
CA ILE A 76 -15.91 21.00 24.26
C ILE A 76 -17.36 20.77 23.81
N LEU A 77 -17.60 19.77 22.96
CA LEU A 77 -18.96 19.43 22.52
C LEU A 77 -19.86 19.03 23.69
N LYS A 78 -19.34 18.23 24.63
CA LYS A 78 -20.11 17.78 25.79
C LYS A 78 -20.49 18.92 26.74
N GLU A 79 -19.64 19.92 26.90
CA GLU A 79 -19.87 21.06 27.79
C GLU A 79 -20.81 22.10 27.17
N ASN A 80 -20.75 22.30 25.86
CA ASN A 80 -21.42 23.41 25.17
C ASN A 80 -22.63 22.97 24.34
N THR A 81 -22.90 21.66 24.23
CA THR A 81 -24.00 21.14 23.41
C THR A 81 -24.79 20.08 24.18
N LEU A 82 -26.12 20.11 24.08
CA LEU A 82 -26.97 19.06 24.62
C LEU A 82 -26.64 17.71 23.94
N GLN A 83 -26.53 16.63 24.71
CA GLN A 83 -26.15 15.31 24.17
C GLN A 83 -27.01 14.85 22.98
N ASP A 84 -28.29 15.24 22.95
CA ASP A 84 -29.20 14.89 21.85
C ASP A 84 -28.87 15.57 20.52
N ASN A 85 -28.13 16.68 20.56
CA ASN A 85 -27.77 17.49 19.40
C ASN A 85 -26.52 16.93 18.70
N VAL A 86 -25.69 16.11 19.36
CA VAL A 86 -24.54 15.43 18.74
C VAL A 86 -24.96 14.04 18.27
N LYS A 87 -24.89 13.80 16.96
CA LYS A 87 -25.06 12.49 16.35
C LYS A 87 -23.71 11.91 16.00
N THR A 88 -23.47 10.69 16.44
CA THR A 88 -22.23 9.97 16.16
C THR A 88 -22.44 8.97 15.04
N GLY A 89 -21.43 8.80 14.19
CA GLY A 89 -21.43 7.79 13.14
C GLY A 89 -20.15 7.83 12.33
N LYS A 90 -19.95 6.86 11.45
CA LYS A 90 -18.76 6.84 10.59
C LYS A 90 -18.82 8.00 9.60
N SER A 91 -17.70 8.68 9.40
CA SER A 91 -17.58 9.70 8.36
C SER A 91 -17.90 9.10 7.00
N PRO A 92 -18.75 9.76 6.18
CA PRO A 92 -19.05 9.29 4.83
C PRO A 92 -17.84 9.41 3.89
N VAL A 93 -16.83 10.21 4.25
CA VAL A 93 -15.65 10.48 3.41
C VAL A 93 -14.79 9.22 3.25
N ALA A 94 -14.60 8.44 4.34
CA ALA A 94 -13.74 7.27 4.32
C ALA A 94 -14.16 6.25 3.25
N LEU A 95 -15.46 5.91 3.20
CA LEU A 95 -15.96 4.98 2.18
C LEU A 95 -15.93 5.59 0.77
N ARG A 96 -16.18 6.89 0.63
CA ARG A 96 -16.13 7.57 -0.68
C ARG A 96 -14.73 7.53 -1.29
N LYS A 97 -13.69 7.92 -0.54
CA LYS A 97 -12.30 7.89 -1.04
C LYS A 97 -11.71 6.49 -1.17
N ALA A 98 -12.27 5.51 -0.46
CA ALA A 98 -11.87 4.12 -0.60
C ALA A 98 -12.21 3.54 -1.99
N VAL A 99 -13.30 4.01 -2.61
CA VAL A 99 -13.76 3.59 -3.94
C VAL A 99 -13.26 4.59 -4.98
N LYS A 100 -12.16 4.24 -5.66
CA LYS A 100 -11.52 5.13 -6.63
C LYS A 100 -12.39 5.26 -7.89
N ASN A 101 -12.47 6.47 -8.42
CA ASN A 101 -13.08 6.75 -9.70
C ASN A 101 -12.12 6.40 -10.86
N GLU A 102 -12.57 6.53 -12.11
CA GLU A 102 -11.78 6.13 -13.29
C GLU A 102 -10.48 6.92 -13.45
N VAL A 103 -10.46 8.21 -13.09
CA VAL A 103 -9.26 9.07 -13.14
C VAL A 103 -8.26 8.64 -12.07
N GLU A 104 -8.74 8.40 -10.84
CA GLU A 104 -7.89 7.91 -9.75
C GLU A 104 -7.33 6.52 -10.07
N ILE A 105 -8.13 5.62 -10.65
CA ILE A 105 -7.67 4.29 -11.07
C ILE A 105 -6.61 4.40 -12.18
N ALA A 106 -6.81 5.28 -13.16
CA ALA A 106 -5.84 5.52 -14.22
C ALA A 106 -4.52 6.06 -13.66
N GLY A 107 -4.59 7.02 -12.72
CA GLY A 107 -3.42 7.52 -12.01
C GLY A 107 -2.71 6.42 -11.24
N MET A 108 -3.42 5.60 -10.45
CA MET A 108 -2.81 4.49 -9.72
C MET A 108 -2.13 3.51 -10.66
N LYS A 109 -2.72 3.21 -11.82
CA LYS A 109 -2.08 2.36 -12.84
C LYS A 109 -0.78 2.96 -13.37
N GLU A 110 -0.75 4.26 -13.63
CA GLU A 110 0.49 4.94 -14.04
C GLU A 110 1.53 4.93 -12.91
N ALA A 111 1.11 5.18 -11.65
CA ALA A 111 2.00 5.15 -10.48
C ALA A 111 2.69 3.81 -10.34
N HIS A 112 1.95 2.70 -10.50
CA HIS A 112 2.53 1.36 -10.40
C HIS A 112 3.35 0.95 -11.62
N LEU A 113 3.10 1.56 -12.78
CA LEU A 113 3.94 1.38 -13.97
C LEU A 113 5.28 2.05 -13.76
N GLU A 114 5.30 3.33 -13.40
CA GLU A 114 6.52 4.10 -13.18
C GLU A 114 7.32 3.56 -11.98
N ASP A 115 6.64 3.19 -10.89
CA ASP A 115 7.26 2.52 -9.75
C ASP A 115 7.80 1.13 -10.11
N GLY A 116 7.12 0.41 -11.00
CA GLY A 116 7.60 -0.84 -11.58
C GLY A 116 8.91 -0.67 -12.36
N LEU A 117 9.05 0.42 -13.13
CA LEU A 117 10.31 0.76 -13.81
C LEU A 117 11.44 1.03 -12.81
N ALA A 118 11.16 1.79 -11.74
CA ALA A 118 12.13 2.05 -10.68
C ALA A 118 12.55 0.77 -9.95
N MET A 119 11.60 -0.10 -9.63
CA MET A 119 11.87 -1.40 -8.98
C MET A 119 12.71 -2.32 -9.85
N GLU A 120 12.41 -2.46 -11.14
CA GLU A 120 13.21 -3.32 -12.04
C GLU A 120 14.62 -2.75 -12.27
N ARG A 121 14.78 -1.41 -12.32
CA ARG A 121 16.10 -0.76 -12.34
C ARG A 121 16.88 -1.03 -11.05
N PHE A 122 16.22 -0.95 -9.91
CA PHE A 122 16.80 -1.26 -8.61
C PHE A 122 17.26 -2.71 -8.51
N LEU A 123 16.38 -3.67 -8.84
CA LEU A 123 16.72 -5.09 -8.77
C LEU A 123 17.84 -5.47 -9.74
N PHE A 124 17.87 -4.88 -10.95
CA PHE A 124 18.99 -5.03 -11.87
C PHE A 124 20.29 -4.50 -11.27
N TRP A 125 20.27 -3.27 -10.73
CA TRP A 125 21.44 -2.66 -10.10
C TRP A 125 21.94 -3.50 -8.91
N LEU A 126 21.04 -3.92 -8.03
CA LEU A 126 21.35 -4.75 -6.86
C LEU A 126 22.05 -6.04 -7.26
N GLU A 127 21.50 -6.75 -8.25
CA GLU A 127 22.12 -7.96 -8.77
C GLU A 127 23.53 -7.69 -9.31
N LYS A 128 23.76 -6.58 -10.01
CA LYS A 128 25.08 -6.22 -10.54
C LYS A 128 26.09 -5.88 -9.45
N MET A 129 25.69 -5.14 -8.42
CA MET A 129 26.57 -4.82 -7.29
C MET A 129 27.00 -6.08 -6.54
N VAL A 130 26.03 -6.97 -6.25
CA VAL A 130 26.30 -8.24 -5.56
C VAL A 130 27.18 -9.16 -6.42
N GLN A 131 26.93 -9.26 -7.73
CA GLN A 131 27.74 -10.07 -8.66
C GLN A 131 29.18 -9.54 -8.80
N ALA A 132 29.37 -8.22 -8.73
CA ALA A 132 30.69 -7.60 -8.78
C ALA A 132 31.47 -7.74 -7.45
N GLY A 133 30.79 -8.11 -6.37
CA GLY A 133 31.37 -8.18 -5.02
C GLY A 133 31.64 -6.80 -4.44
N GLU A 134 30.90 -5.78 -4.89
CA GLU A 134 30.98 -4.43 -4.34
C GLU A 134 30.43 -4.44 -2.91
N PRO A 135 31.10 -3.77 -1.94
CA PRO A 135 30.54 -3.58 -0.61
C PRO A 135 29.21 -2.84 -0.70
N LEU A 136 28.17 -3.40 -0.07
CA LEU A 136 26.82 -2.83 -0.06
C LEU A 136 26.13 -3.19 1.26
N ASN A 137 25.38 -2.26 1.84
CA ASN A 137 24.55 -2.50 3.02
C ASN A 137 23.06 -2.20 2.78
N GLU A 138 22.23 -2.54 3.77
CA GLU A 138 20.78 -2.36 3.71
C GLU A 138 20.37 -0.90 3.44
N TYR A 139 20.97 0.07 4.12
CA TYR A 139 20.67 1.49 3.95
C TYR A 139 21.04 2.01 2.56
N GLU A 140 22.20 1.62 2.02
CA GLU A 140 22.59 2.01 0.67
C GLU A 140 21.61 1.47 -0.38
N CYS A 141 21.01 0.30 -0.14
CA CYS A 141 19.94 -0.21 -1.00
C CYS A 141 18.67 0.63 -0.93
N SER A 142 18.23 1.08 0.26
CA SER A 142 17.04 1.93 0.40
C SER A 142 17.25 3.29 -0.25
N VAL A 143 18.42 3.91 -0.02
CA VAL A 143 18.82 5.17 -0.68
C VAL A 143 18.82 4.99 -2.20
N LYS A 144 19.33 3.87 -2.71
CA LYS A 144 19.38 3.65 -4.15
C LYS A 144 18.00 3.53 -4.79
N LEU A 145 17.06 2.86 -4.12
CA LEU A 145 15.68 2.78 -4.60
C LEU A 145 15.00 4.15 -4.55
N TYR A 146 15.23 4.93 -3.49
CA TYR A 146 14.77 6.32 -3.39
C TYR A 146 15.27 7.16 -4.57
N GLU A 147 16.56 7.07 -4.92
CA GLU A 147 17.13 7.77 -6.09
C GLU A 147 16.35 7.45 -7.36
N PHE A 148 16.11 6.17 -7.66
CA PHE A 148 15.37 5.77 -8.85
C PHE A 148 13.92 6.26 -8.86
N ARG A 149 13.25 6.29 -7.70
CA ARG A 149 11.90 6.85 -7.57
C ARG A 149 11.86 8.37 -7.69
N SER A 150 12.89 9.06 -7.20
CA SER A 150 12.99 10.52 -7.26
C SER A 150 13.13 11.08 -8.67
N GLU A 151 13.52 10.24 -9.63
CA GLU A 151 13.56 10.57 -11.06
C GLU A 151 12.17 10.60 -11.72
N ILE A 152 11.14 10.04 -11.06
CA ILE A 152 9.76 9.97 -11.58
C ILE A 152 9.11 11.35 -11.40
N GLU A 153 8.59 11.91 -12.49
CA GLU A 153 7.84 13.16 -12.46
C GLU A 153 6.66 13.06 -11.50
N GLY A 154 6.45 14.06 -10.66
CA GLY A 154 5.37 14.06 -9.68
C GLY A 154 5.63 13.24 -8.41
N PHE A 155 6.82 12.65 -8.22
CA PHE A 155 7.23 12.07 -6.93
C PHE A 155 7.21 13.13 -5.82
N ARG A 156 6.77 12.73 -4.63
CA ARG A 156 6.57 13.57 -3.43
C ARG A 156 7.17 12.96 -2.17
N GLY A 157 8.07 11.99 -2.33
CA GLY A 157 8.70 11.24 -1.23
C GLY A 157 8.17 9.82 -1.13
N GLU A 158 8.74 9.06 -0.21
CA GLU A 158 8.31 7.68 0.05
C GLU A 158 6.91 7.66 0.70
N SER A 159 6.12 6.63 0.44
CA SER A 159 4.81 6.45 1.08
C SER A 159 4.91 5.99 2.53
N PHE A 160 6.06 5.43 2.91
CA PHE A 160 6.51 5.07 4.25
C PHE A 160 8.03 4.84 4.21
N GLU A 161 8.68 4.74 5.36
CA GLU A 161 10.12 4.46 5.45
C GLU A 161 10.45 3.08 4.86
N THR A 162 11.32 3.04 3.85
CA THR A 162 11.70 1.79 3.17
C THR A 162 12.31 0.78 4.15
N ILE A 163 11.73 -0.42 4.19
CA ILE A 163 12.29 -1.58 4.89
C ILE A 163 13.21 -2.32 3.92
N SER A 164 14.50 -2.09 4.04
CA SER A 164 15.56 -2.83 3.36
C SER A 164 16.20 -3.78 4.36
N ALA A 165 16.02 -5.09 4.17
CA ALA A 165 16.35 -6.09 5.18
C ALA A 165 16.98 -7.35 4.58
N TYR A 166 18.18 -7.69 5.06
CA TYR A 166 18.97 -8.83 4.61
C TYR A 166 18.99 -9.94 5.68
N GLY A 167 18.79 -11.19 5.24
CA GLY A 167 18.91 -12.36 6.11
C GLY A 167 18.07 -12.24 7.40
N PRO A 168 18.67 -12.36 8.60
CA PRO A 168 17.94 -12.32 9.88
C PRO A 168 17.11 -11.06 10.11
N ASN A 169 17.50 -9.90 9.57
CA ASN A 169 16.78 -8.64 9.75
C ASN A 169 15.40 -8.69 9.08
N ALA A 170 15.28 -9.42 7.95
CA ALA A 170 14.01 -9.62 7.26
C ALA A 170 12.99 -10.42 8.08
N ALA A 171 13.40 -11.06 9.18
CA ALA A 171 12.49 -11.75 10.10
C ALA A 171 11.69 -10.79 11.02
N LEU A 172 11.92 -9.48 10.94
CA LEU A 172 11.18 -8.46 11.67
C LEU A 172 10.24 -7.74 10.69
N PRO A 173 8.91 -7.94 10.76
CA PRO A 173 7.98 -7.38 9.77
C PRO A 173 8.05 -5.86 9.64
N HIS A 174 8.34 -5.16 10.75
CA HIS A 174 8.51 -3.70 10.82
C HIS A 174 9.97 -3.34 11.17
N TYR A 175 10.94 -4.01 10.54
CA TYR A 175 12.34 -3.64 10.67
C TYR A 175 12.52 -2.18 10.24
N VAL A 176 13.28 -1.41 11.02
CA VAL A 176 13.70 -0.05 10.67
C VAL A 176 15.12 -0.17 10.18
N THR A 177 15.36 0.10 8.90
CA THR A 177 16.70 0.03 8.31
C THR A 177 17.57 1.13 8.91
N PRO A 178 18.61 0.78 9.69
CA PRO A 178 19.42 1.80 10.34
C PRO A 178 20.38 2.42 9.33
N GLU A 179 20.53 3.74 9.40
CA GLU A 179 21.50 4.51 8.61
C GLU A 179 22.94 4.23 9.08
N GLU A 180 23.15 4.19 10.40
CA GLU A 180 24.43 3.83 11.03
C GLU A 180 24.47 2.32 11.33
N ASP A 181 25.63 1.69 11.17
CA ASP A 181 25.86 0.26 11.44
C ASP A 181 24.87 -0.68 10.69
N SER A 182 24.45 -0.28 9.50
CA SER A 182 23.57 -1.05 8.62
C SER A 182 24.19 -2.38 8.20
N ALA A 183 23.39 -3.45 8.13
CA ALA A 183 23.93 -4.77 7.86
C ALA A 183 24.43 -4.89 6.42
N GLU A 184 25.63 -5.48 6.26
CA GLU A 184 26.22 -5.76 4.95
C GLU A 184 25.44 -6.87 4.22
N LEU A 185 25.29 -6.70 2.91
CA LEU A 185 24.74 -7.71 2.02
C LEU A 185 25.86 -8.63 1.53
N PHE A 186 25.53 -9.91 1.38
CA PHE A 186 26.43 -10.92 0.84
C PHE A 186 25.78 -11.65 -0.34
N ALA A 187 26.59 -12.28 -1.19
CA ALA A 187 26.12 -13.02 -2.36
C ALA A 187 25.52 -14.41 -2.00
N ASN A 188 24.64 -14.46 -1.01
CA ASN A 188 23.91 -15.63 -0.55
C ASN A 188 22.60 -15.22 0.14
N GLY A 189 21.73 -16.19 0.41
CA GLY A 189 20.51 -15.94 1.18
C GLY A 189 19.49 -15.03 0.48
N LEU A 190 18.63 -14.43 1.30
CA LEU A 190 17.49 -13.61 0.87
C LEU A 190 17.66 -12.15 1.28
N TYR A 191 17.21 -11.27 0.40
CA TYR A 191 17.02 -9.84 0.65
C TYR A 191 15.54 -9.48 0.47
N LEU A 192 14.97 -8.75 1.42
CA LEU A 192 13.60 -8.26 1.41
C LEU A 192 13.64 -6.74 1.32
N CYS A 193 12.92 -6.19 0.35
CA CYS A 193 12.68 -4.75 0.23
C CYS A 193 11.18 -4.51 0.21
N ASP A 194 10.68 -3.84 1.24
CA ASP A 194 9.31 -3.34 1.33
C ASP A 194 9.34 -1.81 1.32
N SER A 195 8.65 -1.21 0.37
CA SER A 195 8.83 0.19 0.03
C SER A 195 7.68 0.71 -0.83
N GLY A 196 7.54 2.03 -0.92
CA GLY A 196 6.58 2.65 -1.83
C GLY A 196 6.84 4.13 -2.04
N GLY A 197 6.15 4.71 -3.03
CA GLY A 197 6.25 6.13 -3.38
C GLY A 197 4.93 6.86 -3.27
N GLN A 198 5.01 8.15 -2.92
CA GLN A 198 3.94 9.11 -3.13
C GLN A 198 4.17 9.83 -4.45
N TYR A 199 3.15 9.82 -5.29
CA TYR A 199 3.12 10.52 -6.57
C TYR A 199 1.87 11.38 -6.62
N LEU A 200 1.92 12.51 -7.33
CA LEU A 200 0.72 13.36 -7.55
C LEU A 200 -0.46 12.59 -8.16
N PHE A 201 -0.18 11.44 -8.79
CA PHE A 201 -1.14 10.57 -9.45
C PHE A 201 -1.33 9.22 -8.75
N GLY A 202 -0.81 9.00 -7.53
CA GLY A 202 -1.08 7.77 -6.79
C GLY A 202 -0.13 7.50 -5.63
N THR A 203 -0.45 6.47 -4.86
CA THR A 203 0.41 5.94 -3.78
C THR A 203 0.73 4.49 -4.11
N THR A 204 2.00 4.08 -4.00
CA THR A 204 2.42 2.69 -4.18
C THR A 204 2.86 2.06 -2.87
N ASP A 205 2.78 0.74 -2.85
CA ASP A 205 3.24 -0.13 -1.77
C ASP A 205 3.61 -1.49 -2.38
N ILE A 206 4.85 -1.91 -2.17
CA ILE A 206 5.39 -3.12 -2.76
C ILE A 206 6.51 -3.71 -1.89
N THR A 207 6.30 -4.97 -1.54
CA THR A 207 7.36 -5.85 -1.06
C THR A 207 7.83 -6.85 -2.11
N ARG A 208 9.14 -6.94 -2.31
CA ARG A 208 9.81 -8.06 -2.97
C ARG A 208 10.87 -8.68 -2.08
N THR A 209 10.80 -10.00 -1.95
CA THR A 209 11.92 -10.80 -1.46
C THR A 209 12.64 -11.39 -2.67
N VAL A 210 13.97 -11.33 -2.73
CA VAL A 210 14.80 -11.83 -3.85
C VAL A 210 16.01 -12.62 -3.34
N PRO A 211 16.46 -13.66 -4.07
CA PRO A 211 17.73 -14.34 -3.78
C PRO A 211 18.93 -13.48 -4.19
N LEU A 212 19.91 -13.31 -3.30
CA LEU A 212 21.20 -12.69 -3.65
C LEU A 212 22.26 -13.70 -4.10
N GLY A 213 21.96 -15.00 -4.00
CA GLY A 213 22.87 -16.09 -4.36
C GLY A 213 22.35 -17.44 -3.88
N PRO A 214 23.22 -18.37 -3.43
CA PRO A 214 22.78 -19.65 -2.88
C PRO A 214 21.85 -19.48 -1.68
N CYS A 215 20.64 -20.03 -1.77
CA CYS A 215 19.67 -20.11 -0.66
C CYS A 215 19.56 -21.53 -0.11
N THR A 216 19.32 -21.64 1.19
CA THR A 216 19.02 -22.88 1.90
C THR A 216 17.69 -23.50 1.46
N PRO A 217 17.48 -24.81 1.64
CA PRO A 217 16.20 -25.45 1.33
C PRO A 217 15.00 -24.81 2.04
N LEU A 218 15.20 -24.30 3.27
CA LEU A 218 14.14 -23.68 4.05
C LEU A 218 13.75 -22.30 3.50
N GLU A 219 14.71 -21.48 3.08
CA GLU A 219 14.45 -20.20 2.40
C GLU A 219 13.65 -20.41 1.12
N LYS A 220 14.04 -21.41 0.31
CA LYS A 220 13.32 -21.77 -0.92
C LYS A 220 11.89 -22.23 -0.65
N GLU A 221 11.72 -23.08 0.36
CA GLU A 221 10.41 -23.59 0.77
C GLU A 221 9.51 -22.44 1.26
N ASP A 222 9.99 -21.59 2.18
CA ASP A 222 9.19 -20.48 2.71
C ASP A 222 8.87 -19.45 1.61
N TYR A 223 9.83 -19.12 0.74
CA TYR A 223 9.60 -18.26 -0.42
C TYR A 223 8.44 -18.76 -1.27
N THR A 224 8.48 -20.05 -1.61
CA THR A 224 7.49 -20.67 -2.49
C THR A 224 6.12 -20.75 -1.80
N LEU A 225 6.08 -21.07 -0.50
CA LEU A 225 4.83 -21.13 0.26
C LEU A 225 4.16 -19.76 0.44
N VAL A 226 4.93 -18.69 0.68
CA VAL A 226 4.40 -17.33 0.71
C VAL A 226 3.84 -16.94 -0.65
N LEU A 227 4.56 -17.24 -1.73
CA LEU A 227 4.08 -16.95 -3.09
C LEU A 227 2.79 -17.71 -3.40
N LYS A 228 2.63 -18.96 -2.95
CA LYS A 228 1.35 -19.68 -3.06
C LYS A 228 0.20 -18.95 -2.35
N GLY A 229 0.46 -18.41 -1.16
CA GLY A 229 -0.51 -17.58 -0.45
C GLY A 229 -0.94 -16.38 -1.27
N HIS A 230 0.02 -15.64 -1.80
CA HIS A 230 -0.22 -14.47 -2.65
C HIS A 230 -1.06 -14.84 -3.88
N ILE A 231 -0.61 -15.87 -4.62
CA ILE A 231 -1.32 -16.38 -5.81
C ILE A 231 -2.76 -16.80 -5.49
N ALA A 232 -2.99 -17.43 -4.32
CA ALA A 232 -4.31 -17.90 -3.92
C ALA A 232 -5.30 -16.74 -3.72
N LEU A 233 -4.86 -15.62 -3.14
CA LEU A 233 -5.69 -14.43 -3.01
C LEU A 233 -5.84 -13.70 -4.35
N ALA A 234 -4.74 -13.49 -5.08
CA ALA A 234 -4.76 -12.79 -6.37
C ALA A 234 -5.67 -13.44 -7.42
N LYS A 235 -5.85 -14.77 -7.37
CA LYS A 235 -6.74 -15.54 -8.26
C LYS A 235 -8.20 -15.59 -7.80
N ALA A 236 -8.54 -15.04 -6.64
CA ALA A 236 -9.86 -15.18 -6.07
C ALA A 236 -10.96 -14.57 -6.97
N VAL A 237 -12.03 -15.33 -7.17
CA VAL A 237 -13.31 -14.84 -7.71
C VAL A 237 -14.36 -15.08 -6.63
N PHE A 238 -15.01 -14.02 -6.17
CA PHE A 238 -15.84 -14.04 -4.96
C PHE A 238 -17.16 -13.28 -5.15
N PRO A 239 -18.23 -13.64 -4.42
CA PRO A 239 -19.53 -12.99 -4.60
C PRO A 239 -19.49 -11.55 -4.08
N LYS A 240 -20.21 -10.65 -4.76
CA LYS A 240 -20.42 -9.28 -4.30
C LYS A 240 -20.99 -9.26 -2.89
N GLY A 241 -20.46 -8.39 -2.03
CA GLY A 241 -20.83 -8.30 -0.61
C GLY A 241 -19.87 -9.03 0.33
N THR A 242 -18.86 -9.73 -0.21
CA THR A 242 -17.78 -10.34 0.58
C THR A 242 -16.90 -9.27 1.20
N ALA A 243 -16.64 -9.38 2.51
CA ALA A 243 -15.67 -8.56 3.24
C ALA A 243 -14.29 -9.23 3.24
N GLY A 244 -13.22 -8.45 3.34
CA GLY A 244 -11.86 -9.00 3.23
C GLY A 244 -11.48 -9.97 4.33
N CYS A 245 -12.12 -9.92 5.51
CA CYS A 245 -11.91 -10.93 6.55
C CYS A 245 -12.36 -12.35 6.15
N GLN A 246 -13.22 -12.47 5.14
CA GLN A 246 -13.65 -13.74 4.57
C GLN A 246 -12.66 -14.25 3.50
N LEU A 247 -11.77 -13.38 3.00
CA LEU A 247 -10.78 -13.71 1.97
C LEU A 247 -9.37 -13.93 2.53
N ASP A 248 -9.04 -13.37 3.70
CA ASP A 248 -7.72 -13.51 4.35
C ASP A 248 -7.26 -14.97 4.50
N ALA A 249 -8.19 -15.89 4.75
CA ALA A 249 -7.87 -17.32 4.85
C ALA A 249 -7.32 -17.92 3.54
N LEU A 250 -7.62 -17.33 2.37
CA LEU A 250 -7.10 -17.81 1.08
C LEU A 250 -5.58 -17.68 1.01
N ALA A 251 -5.03 -16.54 1.44
CA ALA A 251 -3.58 -16.33 1.47
C ALA A 251 -2.88 -17.17 2.55
N ARG A 252 -3.59 -17.49 3.64
CA ARG A 252 -3.02 -18.27 4.75
C ARG A 252 -3.10 -19.78 4.52
N ALA A 253 -4.09 -20.28 3.79
CA ALA A 253 -4.33 -21.72 3.65
C ALA A 253 -3.10 -22.50 3.16
N PRO A 254 -2.31 -22.04 2.16
CA PRO A 254 -1.08 -22.72 1.76
C PRO A 254 -0.06 -22.83 2.89
N LEU A 255 0.07 -21.81 3.74
CA LEU A 255 0.97 -21.78 4.87
C LEU A 255 0.45 -22.68 6.01
N TRP A 256 -0.84 -22.61 6.34
CA TRP A 256 -1.49 -23.41 7.38
C TRP A 256 -1.39 -24.91 7.11
N ASN A 257 -1.48 -25.35 5.85
CA ASN A 257 -1.28 -26.75 5.47
C ASN A 257 0.09 -27.30 5.86
N THR A 258 1.06 -26.41 6.06
CA THR A 258 2.41 -26.75 6.52
C THR A 258 2.69 -26.29 7.96
N LYS A 259 1.64 -25.89 8.70
CA LYS A 259 1.70 -25.41 10.10
C LYS A 259 2.52 -24.13 10.29
N ARG A 260 2.50 -23.25 9.29
CA ARG A 260 3.14 -21.92 9.30
C ARG A 260 2.06 -20.83 9.35
N ASN A 261 2.38 -19.64 9.87
CA ASN A 261 1.49 -18.47 9.90
C ASN A 261 2.31 -17.17 9.97
N PHE A 262 1.66 -16.02 9.76
CA PHE A 262 2.23 -14.68 9.95
C PHE A 262 1.36 -13.80 10.86
N GLY A 263 2.00 -12.83 11.53
CA GLY A 263 1.42 -12.05 12.62
C GLY A 263 0.68 -10.76 12.24
N HIS A 264 0.58 -10.41 10.95
CA HIS A 264 -0.11 -9.22 10.46
C HIS A 264 -1.31 -9.58 9.56
N GLY A 265 -2.04 -8.57 9.07
CA GLY A 265 -3.11 -8.77 8.08
C GLY A 265 -2.55 -9.22 6.73
N THR A 266 -3.38 -9.80 5.87
CA THR A 266 -2.99 -10.12 4.49
C THR A 266 -2.99 -8.88 3.59
N GLY A 267 -3.72 -7.84 3.96
CA GLY A 267 -3.63 -6.55 3.30
C GLY A 267 -4.49 -5.46 3.92
N HIS A 268 -4.28 -4.25 3.47
CA HIS A 268 -5.00 -3.02 3.83
C HIS A 268 -5.39 -2.25 2.58
N GLY A 269 -6.36 -1.34 2.68
CA GLY A 269 -6.62 -0.41 1.58
C GLY A 269 -5.50 0.62 1.43
N VAL A 270 -5.40 1.23 0.24
CA VAL A 270 -4.38 2.26 -0.08
C VAL A 270 -5.06 3.50 -0.65
N GLY A 271 -4.62 4.68 -0.22
CA GLY A 271 -5.12 5.97 -0.69
C GLY A 271 -4.62 6.36 -2.08
N PHE A 272 -5.20 7.41 -2.65
CA PHE A 272 -4.71 8.06 -3.87
C PHE A 272 -3.96 9.33 -3.46
N TYR A 273 -2.62 9.29 -3.50
CA TYR A 273 -1.76 10.37 -2.98
C TYR A 273 -2.14 10.76 -1.53
N LEU A 274 -2.31 9.75 -0.68
CA LEU A 274 -2.74 9.85 0.72
C LEU A 274 -2.05 8.74 1.53
N ASN A 275 -2.62 8.36 2.67
CA ASN A 275 -2.06 7.30 3.51
C ASN A 275 -1.91 5.98 2.75
N VAL A 276 -0.75 5.34 2.91
CA VAL A 276 -0.50 3.99 2.42
C VAL A 276 -1.42 2.97 3.11
N HIS A 277 -1.72 3.18 4.40
CA HIS A 277 -2.75 2.43 5.13
C HIS A 277 -4.06 3.21 5.19
N GLU A 278 -5.05 2.77 4.40
CA GLU A 278 -6.33 3.45 4.23
C GLU A 278 -7.53 2.50 4.35
N GLY A 279 -8.38 2.73 5.36
CA GLY A 279 -9.66 2.04 5.48
C GLY A 279 -10.80 2.68 4.65
N PRO A 280 -12.02 2.12 4.69
CA PRO A 280 -12.50 1.19 5.71
C PRO A 280 -12.32 -0.30 5.38
N GLN A 281 -11.92 -0.67 4.17
CA GLN A 281 -11.66 -2.06 3.78
C GLN A 281 -10.26 -2.51 4.20
N ASP A 282 -10.14 -3.79 4.57
CA ASP A 282 -8.89 -4.50 4.82
C ASP A 282 -9.09 -5.99 4.53
N ILE A 283 -8.00 -6.74 4.35
CA ILE A 283 -7.99 -8.20 4.19
C ILE A 283 -7.22 -8.77 5.38
N ARG A 284 -7.95 -9.12 6.45
CA ARG A 284 -7.32 -9.58 7.69
C ARG A 284 -8.25 -10.47 8.50
N GLN A 285 -7.70 -11.24 9.44
CA GLN A 285 -8.47 -12.14 10.32
C GLN A 285 -9.51 -11.40 11.19
N ASN A 286 -9.21 -10.17 11.60
CA ASN A 286 -10.11 -9.38 12.45
C ASN A 286 -11.43 -9.14 11.72
N PHE A 287 -12.54 -9.29 12.44
CA PHE A 287 -13.85 -9.06 11.85
C PHE A 287 -14.04 -7.59 11.47
N ASN A 288 -14.05 -7.33 10.16
CA ASN A 288 -14.46 -6.07 9.57
C ASN A 288 -15.57 -6.34 8.55
N LYS A 289 -16.74 -5.73 8.74
CA LYS A 289 -17.93 -5.98 7.92
C LYS A 289 -17.96 -5.18 6.61
N GLN A 290 -16.95 -4.35 6.33
CA GLN A 290 -16.89 -3.59 5.10
C GLN A 290 -16.67 -4.55 3.91
N ALA A 291 -17.67 -4.68 3.06
CA ALA A 291 -17.53 -5.42 1.81
C ALA A 291 -16.50 -4.75 0.90
N LEU A 292 -15.73 -5.55 0.16
CA LEU A 292 -14.91 -5.07 -0.93
C LEU A 292 -15.82 -4.64 -2.09
N LEU A 293 -15.56 -3.47 -2.65
CA LEU A 293 -16.33 -2.85 -3.72
C LEU A 293 -15.43 -2.63 -4.95
N PRO A 294 -15.97 -2.71 -6.18
CA PRO A 294 -15.24 -2.30 -7.36
C PRO A 294 -14.65 -0.89 -7.20
N GLY A 295 -13.40 -0.70 -7.60
CA GLY A 295 -12.67 0.56 -7.42
C GLY A 295 -11.88 0.65 -6.10
N MET A 296 -12.07 -0.28 -5.16
CA MET A 296 -11.18 -0.39 -3.99
C MET A 296 -9.83 -0.98 -4.39
N ILE A 297 -8.76 -0.40 -3.86
CA ILE A 297 -7.39 -0.90 -3.99
C ILE A 297 -6.96 -1.41 -2.61
N THR A 298 -6.37 -2.61 -2.58
CA THR A 298 -5.86 -3.25 -1.35
C THR A 298 -4.53 -3.94 -1.61
N SER A 299 -3.65 -4.02 -0.61
CA SER A 299 -2.47 -4.90 -0.66
C SER A 299 -2.87 -6.39 -0.58
N ASP A 300 -2.00 -7.24 -1.12
CA ASP A 300 -1.97 -8.70 -1.01
C ASP A 300 -0.53 -9.10 -0.64
N GLU A 301 -0.25 -9.14 0.67
CA GLU A 301 1.09 -9.13 1.27
C GLU A 301 1.35 -10.29 2.27
N PRO A 302 1.06 -11.57 1.96
CA PRO A 302 1.37 -12.65 2.88
C PRO A 302 2.89 -12.71 3.17
N GLY A 303 3.24 -13.27 4.33
CA GLY A 303 4.64 -13.43 4.72
C GLY A 303 4.92 -14.63 5.61
N ILE A 304 6.22 -14.88 5.84
CA ILE A 304 6.77 -15.80 6.84
C ILE A 304 7.99 -15.13 7.45
N TYR A 305 8.10 -15.19 8.78
CA TYR A 305 9.20 -14.58 9.51
C TYR A 305 9.81 -15.59 10.48
N ARG A 306 11.10 -15.88 10.32
CA ARG A 306 11.86 -16.79 11.17
C ARG A 306 12.92 -16.03 11.92
N GLU A 307 12.60 -15.68 13.16
CA GLU A 307 13.49 -14.93 14.05
C GLU A 307 14.92 -15.47 14.04
N GLY A 308 15.89 -14.57 13.86
CA GLY A 308 17.32 -14.90 13.79
C GLY A 308 17.76 -15.62 12.51
N ARG A 309 16.90 -15.77 11.50
CA ARG A 309 17.22 -16.51 10.25
C ARG A 309 16.92 -15.71 8.98
N HIS A 310 15.65 -15.59 8.62
CA HIS A 310 15.20 -14.94 7.39
C HIS A 310 13.72 -14.59 7.48
N GLY A 311 13.28 -13.68 6.63
CA GLY A 311 11.86 -13.45 6.37
C GLY A 311 11.58 -13.38 4.87
N VAL A 312 10.31 -13.57 4.54
CA VAL A 312 9.77 -13.47 3.19
C VAL A 312 8.45 -12.74 3.29
N ARG A 313 8.26 -11.74 2.44
CA ARG A 313 6.96 -11.14 2.12
C ARG A 313 6.90 -10.88 0.61
N HIS A 314 5.73 -11.14 0.03
CA HIS A 314 5.44 -10.89 -1.37
C HIS A 314 4.19 -10.06 -1.45
N GLU A 315 4.30 -8.86 -2.01
CA GLU A 315 3.21 -7.90 -1.97
C GLU A 315 2.95 -7.25 -3.31
N ASN A 316 1.67 -7.20 -3.67
CA ASN A 316 1.17 -6.34 -4.73
C ASN A 316 -0.04 -5.55 -4.21
N LEU A 317 -0.24 -4.36 -4.75
CA LEU A 317 -1.56 -3.74 -4.73
C LEU A 317 -2.44 -4.33 -5.82
N VAL A 318 -3.67 -4.64 -5.44
CA VAL A 318 -4.70 -5.19 -6.31
C VAL A 318 -5.95 -4.32 -6.31
N LEU A 319 -6.52 -4.13 -7.51
CA LEU A 319 -7.77 -3.43 -7.75
C LEU A 319 -8.93 -4.43 -7.74
N CYS A 320 -9.94 -4.19 -6.91
CA CYS A 320 -11.19 -4.93 -6.96
C CYS A 320 -12.00 -4.49 -8.19
N VAL A 321 -12.39 -5.45 -9.02
CA VAL A 321 -13.13 -5.23 -10.28
C VAL A 321 -14.27 -6.23 -10.44
N ASP A 322 -15.23 -5.90 -11.33
CA ASP A 322 -16.32 -6.80 -11.68
C ASP A 322 -15.82 -8.05 -12.43
N ALA A 323 -16.40 -9.20 -12.13
CA ALA A 323 -16.10 -10.50 -12.75
C ALA A 323 -17.32 -11.14 -13.43
N GLY A 324 -18.37 -10.36 -13.70
CA GLY A 324 -19.60 -10.80 -14.35
C GLY A 324 -20.68 -11.28 -13.40
N GLU A 325 -21.78 -11.75 -13.99
CA GLU A 325 -22.96 -12.24 -13.27
C GLU A 325 -23.47 -13.56 -13.87
N ASN A 326 -24.08 -14.38 -13.03
CA ASN A 326 -24.75 -15.64 -13.40
C ASN A 326 -25.92 -15.93 -12.44
N ASP A 327 -26.51 -17.13 -12.53
CA ASP A 327 -27.64 -17.56 -11.70
C ASP A 327 -27.37 -17.51 -10.18
N PHE A 328 -26.11 -17.47 -9.76
CA PHE A 328 -25.68 -17.41 -8.37
C PHE A 328 -25.36 -15.98 -7.88
N GLY A 329 -25.47 -14.97 -8.75
CA GLY A 329 -25.31 -13.56 -8.41
C GLY A 329 -24.19 -12.87 -9.17
N ARG A 330 -23.71 -11.76 -8.61
CA ARG A 330 -22.61 -10.94 -9.16
C ARG A 330 -21.30 -11.29 -8.50
N TRP A 331 -20.25 -11.35 -9.30
CA TRP A 331 -18.92 -11.79 -8.88
C TRP A 331 -17.92 -10.65 -9.03
N LEU A 332 -16.92 -10.66 -8.16
CA LEU A 332 -15.80 -9.74 -8.14
C LEU A 332 -14.51 -10.55 -8.24
N ARG A 333 -13.45 -9.90 -8.71
CA ARG A 333 -12.09 -10.44 -8.76
C ARG A 333 -11.08 -9.33 -8.50
N PHE A 334 -9.82 -9.73 -8.38
CA PHE A 334 -8.70 -8.80 -8.32
C PHE A 334 -8.02 -8.64 -9.68
N GLU A 335 -7.49 -7.44 -9.92
CA GLU A 335 -6.60 -7.09 -11.02
C GLU A 335 -5.32 -6.51 -10.42
N PRO A 336 -4.12 -7.02 -10.77
CA PRO A 336 -2.88 -6.49 -10.21
C PRO A 336 -2.62 -5.06 -10.72
N LEU A 337 -2.20 -4.18 -9.82
CA LEU A 337 -1.66 -2.86 -10.17
C LEU A 337 -0.13 -2.90 -10.19
N THR A 338 0.48 -3.48 -9.16
CA THR A 338 1.94 -3.61 -9.05
C THR A 338 2.53 -4.39 -10.21
N LEU A 339 3.59 -3.82 -10.81
CA LEU A 339 4.33 -4.41 -11.93
C LEU A 339 5.80 -4.58 -11.54
N CYS A 340 6.12 -5.73 -10.97
CA CYS A 340 7.50 -6.13 -10.68
C CYS A 340 7.56 -7.66 -10.64
N HIS A 341 8.56 -8.27 -11.27
CA HIS A 341 8.61 -9.71 -11.43
C HIS A 341 8.75 -10.43 -10.08
N PHE A 342 8.29 -11.68 -10.03
CA PHE A 342 8.69 -12.61 -8.97
C PHE A 342 9.87 -13.44 -9.49
N ASP A 343 10.98 -13.48 -8.75
CA ASP A 343 12.17 -14.24 -9.14
C ASP A 343 11.88 -15.75 -9.06
N THR A 344 11.87 -16.41 -10.23
CA THR A 344 11.50 -17.81 -10.34
C THR A 344 12.66 -18.77 -10.06
N SER A 345 13.89 -18.27 -9.94
CA SER A 345 15.11 -19.09 -9.78
C SER A 345 15.18 -19.82 -8.43
N ILE A 346 14.48 -19.30 -7.42
CA ILE A 346 14.47 -19.83 -6.05
C ILE A 346 13.34 -20.87 -5.81
N LEU A 347 12.37 -20.96 -6.72
CA LEU A 347 11.16 -21.74 -6.51
C LEU A 347 11.41 -23.24 -6.30
N VAL A 348 10.71 -23.81 -5.34
CA VAL A 348 10.57 -25.27 -5.23
C VAL A 348 9.38 -25.69 -6.10
N ARG A 349 9.65 -25.98 -7.38
CA ARG A 349 8.62 -26.28 -8.40
C ARG A 349 7.58 -27.31 -7.93
N ASP A 350 8.00 -28.35 -7.21
CA ASP A 350 7.12 -29.44 -6.75
C ASP A 350 6.07 -28.98 -5.71
N LEU A 351 6.23 -27.79 -5.13
CA LEU A 351 5.21 -27.20 -4.25
C LEU A 351 4.12 -26.45 -5.03
N LEU A 352 4.33 -26.14 -6.31
CA LEU A 352 3.39 -25.39 -7.13
C LEU A 352 2.56 -26.32 -8.02
N ASP A 353 1.24 -26.07 -8.07
CA ASP A 353 0.37 -26.73 -9.03
C ASP A 353 0.41 -26.05 -10.41
N ALA A 354 -0.14 -26.73 -11.42
CA ALA A 354 -0.12 -26.22 -12.80
C ALA A 354 -0.86 -24.88 -12.96
N SER A 355 -1.89 -24.63 -12.15
CA SER A 355 -2.66 -23.39 -12.19
C SER A 355 -1.93 -22.22 -11.52
N GLU A 356 -1.09 -22.49 -10.54
CA GLU A 356 -0.22 -21.51 -9.89
C GLU A 356 0.98 -21.17 -10.80
N ILE A 357 1.61 -22.18 -11.40
CA ILE A 357 2.67 -21.98 -12.41
C ILE A 357 2.14 -21.14 -13.59
N LYS A 358 0.93 -21.45 -14.08
CA LYS A 358 0.32 -20.67 -15.15
C LYS A 358 0.13 -19.21 -14.75
N TRP A 359 -0.43 -18.94 -13.57
CA TRP A 359 -0.64 -17.57 -13.10
C TRP A 359 0.69 -16.82 -13.00
N LEU A 360 1.73 -17.46 -12.45
CA LEU A 360 3.04 -16.85 -12.29
C LEU A 360 3.68 -16.51 -13.64
N ASN A 361 3.60 -17.43 -14.61
CA ASN A 361 4.09 -17.19 -15.97
C ASN A 361 3.30 -16.07 -16.66
N ASP A 362 1.96 -16.05 -16.53
CA ASP A 362 1.12 -15.00 -17.11
C ASP A 362 1.43 -13.63 -16.50
N TYR A 363 1.63 -13.56 -15.16
CA TYR A 363 1.97 -12.35 -14.44
C TYR A 363 3.37 -11.83 -14.81
N ASN A 364 4.39 -12.68 -14.79
CA ASN A 364 5.75 -12.27 -15.17
C ASN A 364 5.82 -11.84 -16.66
N GLU A 365 5.08 -12.48 -17.55
CA GLU A 365 4.98 -12.02 -18.95
C GLU A 365 4.22 -10.69 -19.06
N LEU A 366 3.18 -10.44 -18.24
CA LEU A 366 2.53 -9.13 -18.15
C LEU A 366 3.53 -8.04 -17.73
N VAL A 367 4.31 -8.27 -16.67
CA VAL A 367 5.36 -7.34 -16.20
C VAL A 367 6.34 -7.05 -17.34
N PHE A 368 6.91 -8.09 -17.96
CA PHE A 368 7.85 -7.94 -19.05
C PHE A 368 7.25 -7.14 -20.22
N ARG A 369 6.06 -7.50 -20.70
CA ARG A 369 5.44 -6.83 -21.86
C ARG A 369 5.11 -5.37 -21.59
N THR A 370 4.72 -5.03 -20.36
CA THR A 370 4.36 -3.66 -19.99
C THR A 370 5.59 -2.78 -19.80
N LEU A 371 6.62 -3.28 -19.10
CA LEU A 371 7.77 -2.45 -18.70
C LEU A 371 8.90 -2.44 -19.73
N SER A 372 9.17 -3.56 -20.41
CA SER A 372 10.33 -3.67 -21.31
C SER A 372 10.42 -2.60 -22.40
N PRO A 373 9.33 -2.07 -23.00
CA PRO A 373 9.44 -1.01 -24.01
C PRO A 373 9.94 0.34 -23.45
N ARG A 374 9.86 0.55 -22.13
CA ARG A 374 10.29 1.79 -21.44
C ARG A 374 11.61 1.63 -20.69
N LEU A 375 12.14 0.41 -20.59
CA LEU A 375 13.41 0.14 -19.90
C LEU A 375 14.63 0.28 -20.85
N PRO A 376 15.81 0.65 -20.31
CA PRO A 376 17.08 0.52 -21.04
C PRO A 376 17.29 -0.91 -21.56
N GLY A 377 17.97 -1.04 -22.70
CA GLY A 377 18.04 -2.31 -23.43
C GLY A 377 18.69 -3.47 -22.67
N ASP A 378 19.68 -3.17 -21.82
CA ASP A 378 20.33 -4.14 -20.92
C ASP A 378 19.39 -4.60 -19.81
N ILE A 379 18.68 -3.67 -19.17
CA ILE A 379 17.68 -3.97 -18.12
C ILE A 379 16.51 -4.75 -18.72
N ALA A 380 15.99 -4.35 -19.88
CA ALA A 380 14.92 -5.07 -20.59
C ALA A 380 15.33 -6.51 -20.95
N SER A 381 16.59 -6.71 -21.36
CA SER A 381 17.13 -8.03 -21.65
C SER A 381 17.29 -8.89 -20.40
N TRP A 382 17.73 -8.29 -19.29
CA TRP A 382 17.79 -8.96 -17.99
C TRP A 382 16.39 -9.32 -17.48
N LEU A 383 15.43 -8.41 -17.57
CA LEU A 383 14.04 -8.67 -17.17
C LEU A 383 13.45 -9.82 -17.99
N ARG A 384 13.77 -9.92 -19.29
CA ARG A 384 13.35 -11.07 -20.11
C ARG A 384 13.87 -12.39 -19.56
N GLN A 385 15.11 -12.43 -19.06
CA GLN A 385 15.68 -13.63 -18.47
C GLN A 385 14.98 -13.99 -17.15
N LYS A 386 14.67 -12.99 -16.32
CA LYS A 386 13.95 -13.15 -15.05
C LYS A 386 12.50 -13.59 -15.21
N THR A 387 11.90 -13.33 -16.36
CA THR A 387 10.48 -13.61 -16.67
C THR A 387 10.27 -14.80 -17.59
N LEU A 388 11.31 -15.63 -17.81
CA LEU A 388 11.15 -16.90 -18.52
C LEU A 388 10.17 -17.82 -17.80
N GLN A 389 9.44 -18.62 -18.58
CA GLN A 389 8.45 -19.56 -18.04
C GLN A 389 9.12 -20.65 -17.18
N VAL A 390 8.45 -21.00 -16.07
CA VAL A 390 8.91 -21.99 -15.07
C VAL A 390 8.80 -23.44 -15.54
#